data_AF-A0A6L9L0S7-F1
#
_entry.id   AF-A0A6L9L0S7-F1
#
_cell.length_a   1.000
_cell.length_b   1.000
_cell.length_c   1.000
_cell.angle_alpha   90.00
_cell.angle_beta   90.00
_cell.angle_gamma   90.00
#
_symmetry.space_group_name_H-M   'P 1'
#
loop_
_entity.id
_entity.type
_entity.pdbx_description
1 polymer ?
#
loop_
_entity_poly.entity_id
_entity_poly.type
_entity_poly.pdbx_seq_one_letter_code
_entity_poly.pdbx_strand_id
1 'polypeptide(L)'
;MSIFVANGTKQLLRYFFRVPGSTRPTMVEIPSGHQMEICKGVGPSELEAVVRHMESFGFRNAQDKTIKAGEVTGIMYRIGKHVTSDAIEAEHAAMVDTQERRSAAEATKAALGFDASTRQGGKRGKRLAKVTEVTVEQDVGARQKPSGDEVHFNLSVTPEGSDNVKLPV
;
A
#
# COMPACT_ATOMS: atom_id res chain seq x y z
N MET A 1 17.41 9.36 24.73
CA MET A 1 17.16 9.18 23.28
C MET A 1 15.68 9.43 23.02
N SER A 2 15.27 9.66 21.77
CA SER A 2 13.88 9.85 21.36
C SER A 2 13.59 9.07 20.08
N ILE A 3 12.31 8.87 19.77
CA ILE A 3 11.87 8.27 18.51
C ILE A 3 11.23 9.37 17.67
N PHE A 4 11.63 9.48 16.42
CA PHE A 4 10.98 10.33 15.42
C PHE A 4 10.04 9.47 14.60
N VAL A 5 8.76 9.85 14.56
CA VAL A 5 7.73 9.12 13.84
C VAL A 5 7.23 10.00 12.71
N ALA A 6 7.33 9.52 11.49
CA ALA A 6 6.93 10.26 10.30
C ALA A 6 5.73 9.61 9.62
N ASN A 7 4.85 10.46 9.10
CA ASN A 7 3.63 10.08 8.42
C ASN A 7 3.77 10.41 6.92
N GLY A 8 3.97 9.38 6.10
CA GLY A 8 3.95 9.46 4.64
C GLY A 8 2.57 9.25 4.04
N THR A 9 1.51 9.12 4.84
CA THR A 9 0.13 9.01 4.35
C THR A 9 -0.49 10.40 4.16
N LYS A 10 -1.59 10.48 3.38
CA LYS A 10 -2.40 11.70 3.23
C LYS A 10 -3.38 11.95 4.40
N GLN A 11 -3.39 11.08 5.40
CA GLN A 11 -4.34 11.13 6.52
C GLN A 11 -3.64 11.65 7.78
N LEU A 12 -4.42 12.23 8.70
CA LEU A 12 -3.90 12.55 10.04
C LEU A 12 -3.73 11.25 10.82
N LEU A 13 -2.51 10.94 11.23
CA LEU A 13 -2.22 9.76 12.04
C LEU A 13 -2.38 10.11 13.52
N ARG A 14 -3.24 9.38 14.22
CA ARG A 14 -3.35 9.43 15.69
C ARG A 14 -2.73 8.18 16.29
N TYR A 15 -1.51 8.31 16.78
CA TYR A 15 -0.79 7.20 17.38
C TYR A 15 -1.02 7.17 18.89
N PHE A 16 -1.62 6.08 19.37
CA PHE A 16 -1.84 5.81 20.78
C PHE A 16 -0.85 4.75 21.25
N PHE A 17 -0.13 5.04 22.33
CA PHE A 17 0.83 4.08 22.89
C PHE A 17 0.97 4.27 24.40
N ARG A 18 1.55 3.25 25.04
CA ARG A 18 1.89 3.29 26.47
C ARG A 18 3.37 3.03 26.62
N VAL A 19 4.06 3.94 27.30
CA VAL A 19 5.44 3.72 27.73
C VAL A 19 5.42 2.82 28.97
N PRO A 20 6.19 1.71 29.02
CA PRO A 20 6.32 0.94 30.25
C PRO A 20 6.80 1.87 31.37
N GLY A 21 6.19 1.79 32.56
CA GLY A 21 6.46 2.73 33.66
C GLY A 21 5.51 3.93 33.71
N SER A 22 4.84 4.29 32.60
CA SER A 22 3.73 5.25 32.61
C SER A 22 2.38 4.54 32.77
N THR A 23 1.59 4.99 33.75
CA THR A 23 0.21 4.52 33.91
C THR A 23 -0.74 5.14 32.89
N ARG A 24 -0.40 6.28 32.29
CA ARG A 24 -1.28 7.00 31.36
C ARG A 24 -0.97 6.64 29.90
N PRO A 25 -1.98 6.35 29.07
CA PRO A 25 -1.80 6.27 27.64
C PRO A 25 -1.45 7.64 27.08
N THR A 26 -0.54 7.66 26.10
CA THR A 26 -0.13 8.86 25.39
C THR A 26 -0.68 8.81 23.99
N MET A 27 -1.17 9.95 23.51
CA MET A 27 -1.61 10.13 22.14
C MET A 27 -0.75 11.20 21.47
N VAL A 28 -0.31 10.93 20.25
CA VAL A 28 0.41 11.88 19.41
C VAL A 28 -0.30 11.97 18.07
N GLU A 29 -0.62 13.19 17.66
CA GLU A 29 -1.14 13.48 16.33
C GLU A 29 0.03 13.81 15.40
N ILE A 30 0.13 13.09 14.29
CA ILE A 30 1.21 13.21 13.31
C ILE A 30 0.56 13.62 11.98
N PRO A 31 0.65 14.91 11.60
CA PRO A 31 0.09 15.40 10.34
C PRO A 31 0.73 14.72 9.13
N SER A 32 0.00 14.71 8.01
CA SER A 32 0.48 14.21 6.71
C SER A 32 1.77 14.91 6.30
N GLY A 33 2.79 14.15 5.90
CA GLY A 33 4.10 14.67 5.47
C GLY A 33 4.98 15.22 6.60
N HIS A 34 4.51 15.15 7.85
CA HIS A 34 5.24 15.64 9.02
C HIS A 34 5.78 14.50 9.87
N GLN A 35 6.72 14.85 10.74
CA GLN A 35 7.24 13.95 11.77
C GLN A 35 7.08 14.56 13.15
N MET A 36 6.85 13.70 14.14
CA MET A 36 6.73 14.08 15.54
C MET A 36 7.77 13.31 16.36
N GLU A 37 8.34 14.01 17.34
CA GLU A 37 9.27 13.41 18.30
C GLU A 37 8.49 12.89 19.50
N ILE A 38 8.69 11.61 19.82
CA ILE A 38 8.06 10.91 20.94
C ILE A 38 9.12 10.31 21.88
N CYS A 39 8.69 9.91 23.08
CA CYS A 39 9.52 9.23 24.07
C CYS A 39 10.80 10.01 24.47
N LYS A 40 10.68 11.34 24.69
CA LYS A 40 11.78 12.18 25.16
C LYS A 40 12.23 11.75 26.56
N GLY A 41 13.52 11.43 26.71
CA GLY A 41 14.12 11.12 28.02
C GLY A 41 13.77 9.74 28.57
N VAL A 42 13.18 8.87 27.76
CA VAL A 42 12.77 7.50 28.12
C VAL A 42 14.00 6.58 28.14
N GLY A 43 13.97 5.56 29.01
CA GLY A 43 15.05 4.58 29.14
C GLY A 43 15.16 3.63 27.93
N PRO A 44 16.31 2.96 27.71
CA PRO A 44 16.49 2.07 26.56
C PRO A 44 15.48 0.92 26.49
N SER A 45 15.17 0.30 27.63
CA SER A 45 14.22 -0.82 27.73
C SER A 45 12.78 -0.41 27.42
N GLU A 46 12.38 0.77 27.88
CA GLU A 46 11.06 1.35 27.61
C GLU A 46 10.93 1.74 26.14
N LEU A 47 12.00 2.28 25.55
CA LEU A 47 12.06 2.65 24.15
C LEU A 47 11.93 1.41 23.25
N GLU A 48 12.61 0.31 23.58
CA GLU A 48 12.49 -0.96 22.86
C GLU A 48 11.06 -1.52 22.91
N ALA A 49 10.39 -1.43 24.05
CA ALA A 49 8.99 -1.85 24.17
C ALA A 49 8.05 -1.02 23.28
N VAL A 50 8.27 0.30 23.20
CA VAL A 50 7.50 1.16 22.29
C VAL A 50 7.78 0.82 20.84
N VAL A 51 9.05 0.54 20.48
CA VAL A 51 9.42 0.12 19.12
C VAL A 51 8.74 -1.19 18.74
N ARG A 52 8.77 -2.21 19.60
CA ARG A 52 8.07 -3.48 19.37
C ARG A 52 6.56 -3.29 19.18
N HIS A 53 5.97 -2.39 19.97
CA HIS A 53 4.57 -2.01 19.78
C HIS A 53 4.36 -1.38 18.40
N MET A 54 5.16 -0.38 18.02
CA MET A 54 5.09 0.27 16.70
C MET A 54 5.18 -0.74 15.55
N GLU A 55 6.14 -1.66 15.60
CA GLU A 55 6.31 -2.71 14.59
C GLU A 55 5.10 -3.65 14.51
N SER A 56 4.48 -3.99 15.65
CA SER A 56 3.25 -4.78 15.66
C SER A 56 2.05 -4.09 14.99
N PHE A 57 2.06 -2.75 14.93
CA PHE A 57 1.07 -1.94 14.22
C PHE A 57 1.51 -1.58 12.79
N GLY A 58 2.61 -2.16 12.30
CA GLY A 58 3.07 -1.98 10.93
C GLY A 58 3.87 -0.70 10.68
N PHE A 59 4.33 -0.01 11.73
CA PHE A 59 5.32 1.06 11.57
C PHE A 59 6.65 0.44 11.19
N ARG A 60 7.40 1.12 10.31
CA ARG A 60 8.67 0.59 9.80
C ARG A 60 9.85 1.45 10.17
N ASN A 61 11.00 0.83 10.40
CA ASN A 61 12.21 1.59 10.64
C ASN A 61 12.66 2.25 9.33
N ALA A 62 12.83 3.57 9.33
CA ALA A 62 13.28 4.32 8.18
C ALA A 62 14.72 3.95 7.72
N GLN A 63 15.46 3.17 8.52
CA GLN A 63 16.77 2.64 8.15
C GLN A 63 16.71 1.29 7.43
N ASP A 64 15.58 0.58 7.47
CA ASP A 64 15.45 -0.72 6.84
C ASP A 64 15.37 -0.55 5.32
N LYS A 65 16.38 -1.07 4.61
CA LYS A 65 16.50 -0.97 3.15
C LYS A 65 15.73 -2.06 2.41
N THR A 66 15.28 -3.10 3.10
CA THR A 66 14.57 -4.25 2.53
C THR A 66 13.08 -3.98 2.47
N ILE A 67 12.68 -3.10 1.55
CA ILE A 67 11.26 -2.82 1.31
C ILE A 67 10.66 -4.02 0.59
N LYS A 68 9.92 -4.88 1.31
CA LYS A 68 9.02 -5.82 0.65
C LYS A 68 7.82 -5.04 0.10
N ALA A 69 7.58 -5.16 -1.20
CA ALA A 69 6.58 -4.42 -1.98
C ALA A 69 5.09 -4.66 -1.58
N GLY A 70 4.82 -5.34 -0.46
CA GLY A 70 3.46 -5.61 0.02
C GLY A 70 3.14 -5.07 1.42
N GLU A 71 4.16 -4.61 2.16
CA GLU A 71 4.04 -4.20 3.57
C GLU A 71 4.15 -2.67 3.75
N VAL A 72 3.92 -1.90 2.67
CA VAL A 72 4.00 -0.44 2.72
C VAL A 72 2.77 0.15 3.40
N THR A 73 2.96 0.60 4.64
CA THR A 73 1.91 1.23 5.46
C THR A 73 1.91 2.76 5.37
N GLY A 74 3.00 3.36 4.87
CA GLY A 74 3.14 4.82 4.81
C GLY A 74 3.51 5.44 6.15
N ILE A 75 3.87 4.64 7.16
CA ILE A 75 4.24 5.14 8.49
C ILE A 75 5.61 4.59 8.88
N MET A 76 6.51 5.49 9.25
CA MET A 76 7.90 5.13 9.57
C MET A 76 8.38 5.76 10.86
N TYR A 77 9.41 5.15 11.45
CA TYR A 77 10.04 5.63 12.66
C TYR A 77 11.56 5.58 12.56
N ARG A 78 12.24 6.40 13.35
CA ARG A 78 13.69 6.38 13.48
C ARG A 78 14.12 6.75 14.90
N ILE A 79 15.08 6.00 15.44
CA ILE A 79 15.59 6.23 16.79
C ILE A 79 16.73 7.24 16.74
N GLY A 80 16.64 8.29 17.58
CA GLY A 80 17.70 9.27 17.84
C GLY A 80 18.00 10.24 16.70
N LYS A 81 17.44 10.06 15.50
CA LYS A 81 17.63 10.92 14.34
C LYS A 81 16.31 11.18 13.64
N HIS A 82 16.21 12.36 13.04
CA HIS A 82 15.10 12.71 12.17
C HIS A 82 15.00 11.75 10.98
N VAL A 83 13.76 11.51 10.56
CA VAL A 83 13.44 10.96 9.26
C VAL A 83 13.70 12.06 8.22
N THR A 84 14.38 11.71 7.14
CA THR A 84 14.66 12.64 6.03
C THR A 84 13.41 12.85 5.18
N SER A 85 13.22 14.05 4.62
CA SER A 85 12.11 14.35 3.70
C SER A 85 12.03 13.32 2.58
N ASP A 86 13.18 13.00 1.98
CA ASP A 86 13.29 12.09 0.84
C ASP A 86 12.80 10.68 1.19
N ALA A 87 12.96 10.27 2.45
CA ALA A 87 12.45 8.98 2.91
C ALA A 87 10.92 8.99 3.03
N ILE A 88 10.35 10.10 3.51
CA ILE A 88 8.90 10.28 3.62
C ILE A 88 8.25 10.28 2.24
N GLU A 89 8.86 10.98 1.28
CA GLU A 89 8.40 11.03 -0.11
C GLU A 89 8.52 9.67 -0.80
N ALA A 90 9.63 8.97 -0.64
CA ALA A 90 9.82 7.64 -1.21
C ALA A 90 8.81 6.62 -0.67
N GLU A 91 8.55 6.63 0.64
CA GLU A 91 7.53 5.76 1.24
C GLU A 91 6.12 6.14 0.78
N HIS A 92 5.84 7.43 0.60
CA HIS A 92 4.56 7.87 0.05
C HIS A 92 4.34 7.31 -1.36
N ALA A 93 5.33 7.43 -2.25
CA ALA A 93 5.27 6.89 -3.60
C ALA A 93 5.05 5.36 -3.58
N ALA A 94 5.83 4.64 -2.77
CA ALA A 94 5.67 3.20 -2.63
C ALA A 94 4.28 2.78 -2.09
N MET A 95 3.69 3.60 -1.20
CA MET A 95 2.34 3.36 -0.68
C MET A 95 1.31 3.50 -1.80
N VAL A 96 1.43 4.55 -2.63
CA VAL A 96 0.54 4.81 -3.77
C VAL A 96 0.62 3.65 -4.77
N ASP A 97 1.82 3.24 -5.17
CA ASP A 97 2.02 2.11 -6.10
C ASP A 97 1.38 0.82 -5.57
N THR A 98 1.53 0.56 -4.26
CA THR A 98 0.93 -0.62 -3.61
C THR A 98 -0.59 -0.55 -3.60
N GLN A 99 -1.16 0.63 -3.38
CA GLN A 99 -2.61 0.85 -3.40
C GLN A 99 -3.18 0.71 -4.81
N GLU A 100 -2.51 1.25 -5.83
CA GLU A 100 -2.91 1.11 -7.23
C GLU A 100 -2.91 -0.36 -7.65
N ARG A 101 -1.85 -1.11 -7.29
CA ARG A 101 -1.77 -2.54 -7.58
C ARG A 101 -2.88 -3.35 -6.89
N ARG A 102 -3.21 -3.01 -5.63
CA ARG A 102 -4.33 -3.65 -4.91
C ARG A 102 -5.68 -3.32 -5.55
N SER A 103 -5.89 -2.05 -5.93
CA SER A 103 -7.10 -1.60 -6.62
C SER A 103 -7.30 -2.34 -7.94
N ALA A 104 -6.23 -2.46 -8.75
CA ALA A 104 -6.26 -3.22 -10.00
C ALA A 104 -6.62 -4.71 -9.75
N ALA A 105 -5.98 -5.36 -8.77
CA ALA A 105 -6.25 -6.76 -8.45
C ALA A 105 -7.70 -6.97 -7.97
N GLU A 106 -8.24 -6.06 -7.16
CA GLU A 106 -9.63 -6.12 -6.70
C GLU A 106 -10.62 -5.88 -7.85
N ALA A 107 -10.33 -4.93 -8.74
CA ALA A 107 -11.14 -4.69 -9.93
C ALA A 107 -11.17 -5.91 -10.85
N THR A 108 -10.01 -6.55 -11.09
CA THR A 108 -9.93 -7.80 -11.85
C THR A 108 -10.73 -8.92 -11.17
N LYS A 109 -10.59 -9.08 -9.85
CA LYS A 109 -11.35 -10.09 -9.10
C LYS A 109 -12.86 -9.86 -9.16
N ALA A 110 -13.30 -8.61 -9.07
CA ALA A 110 -14.70 -8.23 -9.19
C ALA A 110 -15.25 -8.51 -10.60
N ALA A 111 -14.49 -8.16 -11.65
CA ALA A 111 -14.87 -8.44 -13.04
C ALA A 111 -15.02 -9.94 -13.31
N LEU A 112 -14.06 -10.75 -12.85
CA LEU A 112 -14.13 -12.22 -12.94
C LEU A 112 -15.32 -12.80 -12.15
N GLY A 113 -15.60 -12.28 -10.96
CA GLY A 113 -16.74 -12.70 -10.15
C GLY A 113 -18.09 -12.34 -10.79
N PHE A 114 -18.20 -11.17 -11.40
CA PHE A 114 -19.37 -10.75 -12.16
C PHE A 114 -19.61 -11.65 -13.38
N ASP A 115 -18.56 -11.93 -14.15
CA ASP A 115 -18.64 -12.84 -15.30
C ASP A 115 -18.99 -14.28 -14.87
N ALA A 116 -18.43 -14.79 -13.78
CA ALA A 116 -18.79 -16.10 -13.23
C ALA A 116 -20.26 -16.18 -12.77
N SER A 117 -20.79 -15.12 -12.14
CA SER A 117 -22.18 -15.09 -11.65
C SER A 117 -23.21 -14.95 -12.77
N THR A 118 -22.91 -14.17 -13.82
CA THR A 118 -23.75 -14.04 -15.01
C THR A 118 -23.78 -15.32 -15.86
N ARG A 119 -22.75 -16.18 -15.77
CA ARG A 119 -22.71 -17.52 -16.39
C ARG A 119 -23.60 -18.57 -15.70
N GLN A 120 -23.93 -18.43 -14.41
CA GLN A 120 -24.71 -19.44 -13.66
C GLN A 120 -26.24 -19.31 -13.81
N GLY A 121 -26.78 -18.15 -14.19
CA GLY A 121 -28.23 -17.91 -14.28
C GLY A 121 -28.87 -18.20 -15.64
N GLY A 122 -28.07 -18.35 -16.71
CA GLY A 122 -28.55 -18.55 -18.07
C GLY A 122 -28.50 -20.01 -18.50
N LYS A 123 -29.66 -20.66 -18.60
CA LYS A 123 -29.95 -21.94 -19.29
C LYS A 123 -28.70 -22.68 -19.82
N ARG A 124 -28.32 -23.76 -19.12
CA ARG A 124 -27.44 -24.85 -19.61
C ARG A 124 -27.71 -25.08 -21.11
N GLY A 125 -26.85 -24.58 -21.99
CA GLY A 125 -26.94 -24.89 -23.43
C GLY A 125 -26.77 -23.71 -24.39
N LYS A 126 -26.87 -22.45 -23.96
CA LYS A 126 -26.46 -21.32 -24.81
C LYS A 126 -25.15 -20.73 -24.30
N ARG A 127 -24.04 -21.37 -24.72
CA ARG A 127 -22.74 -20.71 -24.76
C ARG A 127 -22.90 -19.46 -25.63
N LEU A 128 -22.98 -18.28 -25.01
CA LEU A 128 -22.70 -17.03 -25.69
C LEU A 128 -21.18 -17.03 -25.94
N ALA A 129 -20.77 -17.42 -27.14
CA ALA A 129 -19.43 -17.18 -27.64
C ALA A 129 -19.26 -15.66 -27.85
N LYS A 130 -18.09 -15.02 -27.79
CA LYS A 130 -16.71 -15.49 -28.00
C LYS A 130 -15.81 -14.30 -27.61
N VAL A 131 -14.81 -14.50 -26.76
CA VAL A 131 -13.76 -13.53 -26.36
C VAL A 131 -14.27 -12.36 -25.49
N THR A 132 -14.11 -12.49 -24.18
CA THR A 132 -14.06 -11.32 -23.30
C THR A 132 -12.63 -10.79 -23.39
N GLU A 133 -12.44 -9.69 -24.09
CA GLU A 133 -11.19 -8.94 -24.12
C GLU A 133 -11.27 -7.87 -23.04
N VAL A 134 -10.38 -7.95 -22.05
CA VAL A 134 -10.24 -6.89 -21.04
C VAL A 134 -8.99 -6.11 -21.39
N THR A 135 -9.20 -4.91 -21.93
CA THR A 135 -8.15 -3.94 -22.19
C THR A 135 -8.17 -2.91 -21.08
N VAL A 136 -7.07 -2.82 -20.33
CA VAL A 136 -6.84 -1.72 -19.37
C VAL A 136 -5.90 -0.75 -20.05
N GLU A 137 -6.43 0.41 -20.46
CA GLU A 137 -5.66 1.56 -20.93
C GLU A 137 -5.64 2.62 -19.83
N GLN A 138 -4.45 3.08 -19.47
CA GLN A 138 -4.29 4.20 -18.56
C GLN A 138 -4.67 5.49 -19.30
N ASP A 139 -5.64 6.25 -18.77
CA ASP A 139 -6.11 7.49 -19.40
C ASP A 139 -5.03 8.59 -19.29
N VAL A 140 -4.37 8.88 -20.41
CA VAL A 140 -3.37 9.95 -20.51
C VAL A 140 -4.07 11.21 -20.99
N GLY A 141 -4.11 12.25 -20.15
CA GLY A 141 -4.83 13.49 -20.47
C GLY A 141 -4.36 14.12 -21.79
N ALA A 142 -5.26 14.79 -22.52
CA ALA A 142 -5.14 15.23 -23.92
C ALA A 142 -3.91 16.08 -24.34
N ARG A 143 -2.96 16.36 -23.44
CA ARG A 143 -1.71 17.10 -23.70
C ARG A 143 -0.48 16.48 -23.01
N GLN A 144 -0.60 15.32 -22.38
CA GLN A 144 0.52 14.62 -21.76
C GLN A 144 1.12 13.61 -22.74
N LYS A 145 2.45 13.52 -22.74
CA LYS A 145 3.16 12.50 -23.51
C LYS A 145 3.15 11.19 -22.71
N PRO A 146 2.96 10.04 -23.39
CA PRO A 146 2.99 8.74 -22.73
C PRO A 146 4.32 8.53 -22.01
N SER A 147 4.28 8.09 -20.75
CA SER A 147 5.47 8.04 -19.87
C SER A 147 6.39 6.87 -20.19
N GLY A 148 5.89 5.87 -20.92
CA GLY A 148 6.60 4.61 -21.18
C GLY A 148 6.42 3.56 -20.08
N ASP A 149 5.95 3.95 -18.89
CA ASP A 149 5.66 3.06 -17.75
C ASP A 149 4.16 2.67 -17.68
N GLU A 150 3.45 2.77 -18.80
CA GLU A 150 2.02 2.51 -18.86
C GLU A 150 1.70 1.02 -18.76
N VAL A 151 0.74 0.68 -17.91
CA VAL A 151 0.30 -0.71 -17.72
C VAL A 151 -0.62 -1.10 -18.87
N HIS A 152 -0.06 -1.73 -19.90
CA HIS A 152 -0.83 -2.35 -20.98
C HIS A 152 -1.10 -3.81 -20.65
N PHE A 153 -2.34 -4.12 -20.26
CA PHE A 153 -2.77 -5.49 -19.98
C PHE A 153 -3.87 -5.92 -20.95
N ASN A 154 -3.62 -7.02 -21.67
CA ASN A 154 -4.62 -7.68 -22.50
C ASN A 154 -4.75 -9.14 -22.05
N LEU A 155 -5.93 -9.49 -21.54
CA LEU A 155 -6.29 -10.87 -21.20
C LEU A 155 -7.38 -11.34 -22.17
N SER A 156 -7.08 -12.40 -22.90
CA SER A 156 -8.05 -13.10 -23.73
C SER A 156 -8.28 -14.49 -23.15
N VAL A 157 -9.50 -14.76 -22.73
CA VAL A 157 -9.90 -16.08 -22.20
C VAL A 157 -10.64 -16.85 -23.30
N THR A 158 -10.03 -17.92 -23.79
CA THR A 158 -10.63 -18.79 -24.79
C THR A 158 -11.56 -19.83 -24.14
N PRO A 159 -12.55 -20.38 -24.87
CA PRO A 159 -13.49 -21.37 -24.33
C PRO A 159 -12.89 -22.72 -23.92
N GLU A 160 -11.58 -22.92 -24.16
CA GLU A 160 -10.82 -24.13 -23.81
C GLU A 160 -10.02 -23.97 -22.51
N GLY A 161 -10.05 -22.79 -21.87
CA GLY A 161 -9.37 -22.52 -20.61
C GLY A 161 -7.88 -22.28 -20.74
N SER A 162 -7.39 -21.99 -21.95
CA SER A 162 -6.00 -21.55 -22.16
C SER A 162 -5.90 -20.05 -21.94
N ASP A 163 -5.12 -19.68 -20.92
CA ASP A 163 -4.74 -18.29 -20.62
C ASP A 163 -3.51 -17.91 -21.43
N ASN A 164 -3.69 -17.19 -22.54
CA ASN A 164 -2.58 -16.54 -23.23
C ASN A 164 -2.38 -15.14 -22.64
N VAL A 165 -1.61 -15.06 -21.56
CA VAL A 165 -1.22 -13.79 -20.95
C VAL A 165 0.05 -13.28 -21.64
N LYS A 166 -0.05 -12.17 -22.37
CA LYS A 166 1.14 -11.38 -22.74
C LYS A 166 1.32 -10.30 -21.68
N LEU A 167 2.25 -10.52 -20.77
CA LEU A 167 2.69 -9.50 -19.83
C LEU A 167 3.66 -8.55 -20.54
N PRO A 168 3.59 -7.23 -20.30
CA PRO A 168 4.64 -6.31 -20.72
C PRO A 168 5.95 -6.68 -20.00
N VAL A 169 7.06 -6.65 -20.74
CA VAL A 169 8.43 -6.77 -20.21
C VAL A 169 8.91 -5.38 -19.85
#